data_AF-A0A7L1PIE1-F1
#
_entry.id   AF-A0A7L1PIE1-F1
#
_cell.length_a   1.000
_cell.length_b   1.000
_cell.length_c   1.000
_cell.angle_alpha   90.00
_cell.angle_beta   90.00
_cell.angle_gamma   90.00
#
_symmetry.space_group_name_H-M   'P 1'
#
loop_
_entity.id
_entity.type
_entity.pdbx_description
1 polymer ?
#
loop_
_entity_poly.entity_id
_entity_poly.type
_entity_poly.pdbx_seq_one_letter_code
_entity_poly.pdbx_strand_id
1 'polypeptide(L)'
;MVDYSVWDHIEVSDDEDETHPNIDTASLFRWRHQARVERMEQFQKEKEELDKGCRECKRKLAECQKKMKELEVADPESGKGELEKLQAEAQQLKNEEKSWENKLEELRKKEKNMPWNVDTLSKDGFSKSVFNVKPEEKEETEEQKEKKHKTFVERYEKQIKHFGMLRRWDDSQKYLSDNPHLVCEETANYLVIWCIDLEVEEKHALMEQVAHQTIVMQFILELAKSLKVDPRACFRQFFTKIKTADQQYLEGFTEELEAFKERVRGRARARLEKALREYEEEERQKRLGPGGLDPVDVYESLPPELQKCFDVKDVQMLQDTISKMDPTEAKYHMQRCIDSGLWVPNAKGGDGADKGAGEAVYE
;
A
#
# COMPACT_ATOMS: atom_id res chain seq x y z
N MET A 1 -10.72 -28.07 41.51
CA MET A 1 -11.46 -26.84 41.14
C MET A 1 -10.44 -25.72 41.14
N VAL A 2 -10.32 -24.96 40.06
CA VAL A 2 -9.42 -23.80 39.97
C VAL A 2 -10.06 -22.62 40.69
N ASP A 3 -9.27 -21.87 41.45
CA ASP A 3 -9.73 -20.79 42.33
C ASP A 3 -9.35 -19.43 41.73
N TYR A 4 -10.36 -18.59 41.49
CA TYR A 4 -10.24 -17.23 40.97
C TYR A 4 -10.64 -16.17 42.01
N SER A 5 -10.88 -16.57 43.27
CA SER A 5 -11.41 -15.69 44.34
C SER A 5 -10.53 -14.48 44.65
N VAL A 6 -9.26 -14.51 44.24
CA VAL A 6 -8.36 -13.36 44.33
C VAL A 6 -8.91 -12.12 43.60
N TRP A 7 -9.80 -12.30 42.61
CA TRP A 7 -10.42 -11.21 41.85
C TRP A 7 -11.87 -10.90 42.23
N ASP A 8 -12.41 -11.47 43.32
CA ASP A 8 -13.81 -11.27 43.72
C ASP A 8 -14.11 -9.84 44.23
N HIS A 9 -13.07 -9.07 44.55
CA HIS A 9 -13.18 -7.74 45.17
C HIS A 9 -12.42 -6.69 44.37
N ILE A 10 -12.91 -6.35 43.18
CA ILE A 10 -12.37 -5.28 42.34
C ILE A 10 -13.30 -4.06 42.44
N GLU A 11 -12.71 -2.88 42.70
CA GLU A 11 -13.39 -1.60 42.72
C GLU A 11 -12.96 -0.76 41.52
N VAL A 12 -13.92 -0.43 40.65
CA VAL A 12 -13.73 0.44 39.48
C VAL A 12 -14.52 1.74 39.72
N SER A 13 -13.82 2.87 39.87
CA SER A 13 -14.47 4.14 40.24
C SER A 13 -15.41 4.69 39.17
N ASP A 14 -15.18 4.31 37.92
CA ASP A 14 -15.90 4.66 36.70
C ASP A 14 -16.72 3.50 36.12
N ASP A 15 -17.16 2.57 36.98
CA ASP A 15 -18.03 1.46 36.58
C ASP A 15 -19.38 1.98 36.06
N GLU A 16 -19.58 1.83 34.75
CA GLU A 16 -20.77 2.27 34.02
C GLU A 16 -21.99 1.35 34.17
N ASP A 17 -21.79 0.13 34.69
CA ASP A 17 -22.88 -0.79 35.01
C ASP A 17 -23.49 -0.47 36.38
N GLU A 18 -22.72 0.11 37.30
CA GLU A 18 -23.19 0.55 38.63
C GLU A 18 -23.73 1.98 38.63
N THR A 19 -24.81 2.23 37.89
CA THR A 19 -25.42 3.57 37.76
C THR A 19 -26.85 3.61 38.29
N HIS A 20 -27.40 4.82 38.41
CA HIS A 20 -28.79 5.02 38.82
C HIS A 20 -29.43 6.11 37.95
N PRO A 21 -30.63 5.91 37.38
CA PRO A 21 -31.26 6.87 36.46
C PRO A 21 -31.42 8.30 37.01
N ASN A 22 -31.43 8.46 38.33
CA ASN A 22 -31.56 9.75 39.01
C ASN A 22 -30.23 10.36 39.48
N ILE A 23 -29.09 9.73 39.22
CA ILE A 23 -27.77 10.22 39.64
C ILE A 23 -26.94 10.52 38.39
N ASP A 24 -26.36 11.72 38.35
CA ASP A 24 -25.42 12.09 37.30
C ASP A 24 -24.11 11.31 37.44
N THR A 25 -23.83 10.43 36.48
CA THR A 25 -22.66 9.55 36.47
C THR A 25 -21.35 10.33 36.35
N ALA A 26 -21.35 11.47 35.65
CA ALA A 26 -20.14 12.29 35.46
C ALA A 26 -19.63 12.91 36.77
N SER A 27 -20.53 13.29 37.69
CA SER A 27 -20.15 13.71 39.04
C SER A 27 -19.94 12.52 39.98
N LEU A 28 -20.73 11.45 39.85
CA LEU A 28 -20.60 10.24 40.66
C LEU A 28 -19.22 9.56 40.53
N PHE A 29 -18.70 9.38 39.31
CA PHE A 29 -17.40 8.71 39.11
C PHE A 29 -16.24 9.51 39.70
N ARG A 30 -16.28 10.84 39.58
CA ARG A 30 -15.30 11.73 40.22
C ARG A 30 -15.41 11.65 41.74
N TRP A 31 -16.63 11.58 42.28
CA TRP A 31 -16.85 11.40 43.71
C TRP A 31 -16.35 10.04 44.22
N ARG A 32 -16.64 8.95 43.51
CA ARG A 32 -16.11 7.60 43.82
C ARG A 32 -14.59 7.58 43.80
N HIS A 33 -13.96 8.19 42.79
CA HIS A 33 -12.51 8.35 42.72
C HIS A 33 -11.96 9.11 43.93
N GLN A 34 -12.56 10.26 44.28
CA GLN A 34 -12.16 11.06 45.43
C GLN A 34 -12.29 10.27 46.74
N ALA A 35 -13.42 9.60 46.95
CA ALA A 35 -13.64 8.76 48.13
C ALA A 35 -12.63 7.60 48.23
N ARG A 36 -12.22 7.03 47.10
CA ARG A 36 -11.18 6.00 47.05
C ARG A 36 -9.81 6.56 47.45
N VAL A 37 -9.41 7.70 46.88
CA VAL A 37 -8.15 8.38 47.22
C VAL A 37 -8.12 8.74 48.71
N GLU A 38 -9.19 9.32 49.24
CA GLU A 38 -9.31 9.66 50.67
C GLU A 38 -9.22 8.43 51.57
N ARG A 39 -9.87 7.32 51.22
CA ARG A 39 -9.77 6.04 51.97
C ARG A 39 -8.34 5.51 51.97
N MET A 40 -7.64 5.55 50.84
CA MET A 40 -6.24 5.11 50.75
C MET A 40 -5.30 6.03 51.54
N GLU A 41 -5.50 7.35 51.49
CA GLU A 41 -4.72 8.31 52.27
C GLU A 41 -4.90 8.12 53.78
N GLN A 42 -6.14 7.92 54.24
CA GLN A 42 -6.43 7.63 55.65
C GLN A 42 -5.77 6.32 56.08
N PHE A 43 -5.86 5.28 55.25
CA PHE A 43 -5.23 3.99 55.51
C PHE A 43 -3.71 4.11 55.63
N GLN A 44 -3.08 4.88 54.74
CA GLN A 44 -1.64 5.13 54.77
C GLN A 44 -1.22 5.92 56.03
N LYS A 45 -1.99 6.94 56.42
CA LYS A 45 -1.75 7.68 57.67
C LYS A 45 -1.87 6.79 58.91
N GLU A 46 -2.90 5.94 58.98
CA GLU A 46 -3.07 4.97 60.07
C GLU A 46 -1.85 4.04 60.17
N LYS A 47 -1.38 3.54 59.01
CA LYS A 47 -0.19 2.68 58.93
C LYS A 47 1.08 3.37 59.43
N GLU A 48 1.31 4.60 59.03
CA GLU A 48 2.48 5.38 59.47
C GLU A 48 2.46 5.69 60.98
N GLU A 49 1.31 6.06 61.52
CA GLU A 49 1.18 6.33 62.96
C GLU A 49 1.32 5.05 63.81
N LEU A 50 0.78 3.92 63.34
CA LEU A 50 0.98 2.63 64.01
C LEU A 50 2.45 2.17 63.97
N ASP A 51 3.14 2.35 62.84
CA ASP A 51 4.57 2.03 62.73
C ASP A 51 5.43 2.93 63.63
N LYS A 52 5.16 4.25 63.67
CA LYS A 52 5.84 5.18 64.60
C LYS A 52 5.61 4.77 66.06
N GLY A 53 4.37 4.54 66.47
CA GLY A 53 4.02 4.15 67.83
C GLY A 53 4.68 2.84 68.26
N CYS A 54 4.72 1.84 67.36
CA CYS A 54 5.41 0.59 67.58
C CYS A 54 6.92 0.77 67.75
N ARG A 55 7.56 1.58 66.89
CA ARG A 55 9.01 1.88 66.98
C ARG A 55 9.37 2.62 68.26
N GLU A 56 8.55 3.58 68.67
CA GLU A 56 8.74 4.31 69.92
C GLU A 56 8.60 3.43 71.15
N CYS A 57 7.57 2.58 71.21
CA CYS A 57 7.40 1.63 72.32
C CYS A 57 8.57 0.66 72.40
N LYS A 58 9.02 0.12 71.26
CA LYS A 58 10.18 -0.78 71.20
C LYS A 58 11.47 -0.09 71.66
N ARG A 59 11.67 1.18 71.29
CA ARG A 59 12.82 1.98 71.76
C ARG A 59 12.77 2.19 73.27
N LYS A 60 11.63 2.66 73.81
CA LYS A 60 11.45 2.90 75.26
C LYS A 60 11.63 1.61 76.06
N LEU A 61 11.09 0.49 75.56
CA LEU A 61 11.22 -0.81 76.21
C LEU A 61 12.68 -1.29 76.24
N ALA A 62 13.44 -1.09 75.16
CA ALA A 62 14.87 -1.39 75.13
C ALA A 62 15.68 -0.49 76.09
N GLU A 63 15.34 0.79 76.18
CA GLU A 63 15.96 1.73 77.13
C GLU A 63 15.65 1.35 78.59
N CYS A 64 14.40 0.99 78.91
CA CYS A 64 14.01 0.52 80.24
C CYS A 64 14.70 -0.80 80.61
N GLN A 65 14.78 -1.76 79.69
CA GLN A 65 15.52 -3.02 79.91
C GLN A 65 17.02 -2.78 80.15
N LYS A 66 17.62 -1.81 79.45
CA LYS A 66 19.02 -1.44 79.66
C LYS A 66 19.23 -0.82 81.05
N LYS A 67 18.36 0.11 81.46
CA LYS A 67 18.40 0.74 82.79
C LYS A 67 18.18 -0.27 83.92
N MET A 68 17.30 -1.25 83.73
CA MET A 68 17.12 -2.35 84.69
C MET A 68 18.42 -3.14 84.89
N LYS A 69 19.10 -3.52 83.79
CA LYS A 69 20.39 -4.22 83.87
C LYS A 69 21.49 -3.39 84.52
N GLU A 70 21.50 -2.07 84.28
CA GLU A 70 22.46 -1.16 84.91
C GLU A 70 22.22 -1.01 86.42
N LEU A 71 20.96 -0.97 86.86
CA LEU A 71 20.58 -0.89 88.29
C LEU A 71 20.74 -2.21 89.04
N GLU A 72 20.57 -3.36 88.38
CA GLU A 72 20.87 -4.68 88.98
C GLU A 72 22.37 -4.87 89.27
N VAL A 73 23.24 -4.18 88.54
CA VAL A 73 24.70 -4.20 88.73
C VAL A 73 25.15 -3.19 89.81
N ALA A 74 24.31 -2.20 90.15
CA ALA A 74 24.54 -1.24 91.22
C ALA A 74 23.99 -1.75 92.58
N ASP A 75 24.52 -1.24 93.69
CA ASP A 75 24.32 -1.73 95.07
C ASP A 75 22.87 -2.14 95.45
N PRO A 76 22.62 -3.42 95.84
CA PRO A 76 21.27 -4.00 95.96
C PRO A 76 20.35 -3.44 97.06
N GLU A 77 20.84 -2.64 98.01
CA GLU A 77 19.99 -2.07 99.09
C GLU A 77 19.45 -0.66 98.80
N SER A 78 20.05 0.10 97.88
CA SER A 78 19.66 1.51 97.61
C SER A 78 18.61 1.65 96.49
N GLY A 79 18.54 0.70 95.56
CA GLY A 79 17.80 0.82 94.30
C GLY A 79 16.49 0.01 94.16
N LYS A 80 16.10 -0.79 95.16
CA LYS A 80 14.92 -1.70 95.04
C LYS A 80 13.63 -0.99 94.63
N GLY A 81 13.38 0.20 95.19
CA GLY A 81 12.19 0.99 94.85
C GLY A 81 12.21 1.60 93.45
N GLU A 82 13.39 1.84 92.86
CA GLU A 82 13.52 2.29 91.45
C GLU A 82 13.46 1.11 90.49
N LEU A 83 13.99 -0.05 90.87
CA LEU A 83 13.91 -1.29 90.10
C LEU A 83 12.46 -1.77 89.95
N GLU A 84 11.67 -1.75 91.02
CA GLU A 84 10.23 -2.09 90.96
C GLU A 84 9.44 -1.12 90.07
N LYS A 85 9.75 0.18 90.10
CA LYS A 85 9.14 1.18 89.20
C LYS A 85 9.49 0.94 87.74
N LEU A 86 10.78 0.72 87.44
CA LEU A 86 11.24 0.39 86.08
C LEU A 86 10.70 -0.94 85.58
N GLN A 87 10.51 -1.93 86.45
CA GLN A 87 9.88 -3.19 86.12
C GLN A 87 8.39 -3.02 85.81
N ALA A 88 7.67 -2.18 86.57
CA ALA A 88 6.30 -1.81 86.29
C ALA A 88 6.17 -1.03 84.97
N GLU A 89 7.06 -0.07 84.70
CA GLU A 89 7.13 0.67 83.44
C GLU A 89 7.46 -0.23 82.24
N ALA A 90 8.40 -1.15 82.38
CA ALA A 90 8.73 -2.13 81.34
C ALA A 90 7.56 -3.08 81.06
N GLN A 91 6.82 -3.48 82.09
CA GLN A 91 5.62 -4.30 81.94
C GLN A 91 4.48 -3.52 81.26
N GLN A 92 4.32 -2.23 81.56
CA GLN A 92 3.38 -1.35 80.85
C GLN A 92 3.77 -1.19 79.37
N LEU A 93 5.02 -0.87 79.08
CA LEU A 93 5.54 -0.75 77.71
C LEU A 93 5.41 -2.06 76.93
N LYS A 94 5.52 -3.22 77.59
CA LYS A 94 5.31 -4.53 76.97
C LYS A 94 3.85 -4.79 76.63
N ASN A 95 2.93 -4.34 77.48
CA ASN A 95 1.49 -4.38 77.17
C ASN A 95 1.14 -3.42 76.02
N GLU A 96 1.77 -2.24 75.99
CA GLU A 96 1.64 -1.30 74.88
C GLU A 96 2.19 -1.88 73.57
N GLU A 97 3.38 -2.48 73.56
CA GLU A 97 3.95 -3.18 72.40
C GLU A 97 2.99 -4.25 71.86
N LYS A 98 2.43 -5.09 72.74
CA LYS A 98 1.43 -6.09 72.36
C LYS A 98 0.17 -5.45 71.76
N SER A 99 -0.24 -4.29 72.28
CA SER A 99 -1.37 -3.53 71.74
C SER A 99 -1.09 -2.99 70.34
N TRP A 100 0.14 -2.53 70.07
CA TRP A 100 0.57 -2.08 68.74
C TRP A 100 0.68 -3.25 67.75
N GLU A 101 1.17 -4.40 68.21
CA GLU A 101 1.23 -5.61 67.39
C GLU A 101 -0.16 -6.09 66.97
N ASN A 102 -1.13 -6.09 67.88
CA ASN A 102 -2.53 -6.38 67.55
C ASN A 102 -3.09 -5.38 66.53
N LYS A 103 -2.79 -4.07 66.68
CA LYS A 103 -3.24 -3.04 65.72
C LYS A 103 -2.59 -3.23 64.33
N LEU A 104 -1.32 -3.63 64.27
CA LEU A 104 -0.64 -3.96 63.02
C LEU A 104 -1.22 -5.21 62.35
N GLU A 105 -1.63 -6.21 63.13
CA GLU A 105 -2.31 -7.39 62.59
C GLU A 105 -3.70 -7.05 62.02
N GLU A 106 -4.46 -6.18 62.69
CA GLU A 106 -5.72 -5.65 62.17
C GLU A 106 -5.50 -4.84 60.88
N LEU A 107 -4.43 -4.04 60.79
CA LEU A 107 -4.06 -3.38 59.54
C LEU A 107 -3.78 -4.39 58.41
N ARG A 108 -3.02 -5.46 58.68
CA ARG A 108 -2.75 -6.50 57.66
C ARG A 108 -4.04 -7.18 57.18
N LYS A 109 -5.02 -7.37 58.05
CA LYS A 109 -6.34 -7.88 57.66
C LYS A 109 -7.08 -6.87 56.78
N LYS A 110 -7.04 -5.57 57.12
CA LYS A 110 -7.58 -4.50 56.28
C LYS A 110 -6.88 -4.45 54.91
N GLU A 111 -5.55 -4.64 54.83
CA GLU A 111 -4.82 -4.73 53.54
C GLU A 111 -5.31 -5.90 52.69
N LYS A 112 -5.49 -7.09 53.30
CA LYS A 112 -5.98 -8.27 52.58
C LYS A 112 -7.41 -8.13 52.07
N ASN A 113 -8.25 -7.40 52.82
CA ASN A 113 -9.64 -7.15 52.46
C ASN A 113 -9.80 -5.88 51.60
N MET A 114 -8.70 -5.20 51.25
CA MET A 114 -8.74 -3.98 50.47
C MET A 114 -9.18 -4.31 49.04
N PRO A 115 -10.14 -3.57 48.46
CA PRO A 115 -10.53 -3.77 47.08
C PRO A 115 -9.36 -3.54 46.14
N TRP A 116 -9.24 -4.43 45.15
CA TRP A 116 -8.35 -4.27 44.02
C TRP A 116 -8.78 -3.09 43.17
N ASN A 117 -7.84 -2.21 42.83
CA ASN A 117 -8.06 -1.07 41.95
C ASN A 117 -6.82 -0.85 41.08
N VAL A 118 -6.84 0.16 40.21
CA VAL A 118 -5.73 0.44 39.28
C VAL A 118 -4.36 0.61 39.96
N ASP A 119 -4.33 1.06 41.21
CA ASP A 119 -3.10 1.32 41.97
C ASP A 119 -2.60 0.08 42.73
N THR A 120 -3.46 -0.90 43.01
CA THR A 120 -3.11 -2.13 43.75
C THR A 120 -2.96 -3.35 42.84
N LEU A 121 -3.71 -3.41 41.73
CA LEU A 121 -3.72 -4.52 40.79
C LEU A 121 -2.38 -4.69 40.06
N SER A 122 -1.79 -3.57 39.61
CA SER A 122 -0.58 -3.61 38.79
C SER A 122 0.21 -2.31 38.89
N LYS A 123 1.39 -2.29 38.28
CA LYS A 123 2.25 -1.11 38.15
C LYS A 123 2.65 -0.97 36.69
N ASP A 124 3.01 0.24 36.28
CA ASP A 124 3.56 0.47 34.94
C ASP A 124 4.88 -0.31 34.78
N GLY A 125 4.80 -1.45 34.09
CA GLY A 125 5.94 -2.32 33.84
C GLY A 125 6.75 -1.90 32.61
N PHE A 126 6.08 -1.38 31.59
CA PHE A 126 6.69 -0.94 30.33
C PHE A 126 5.75 0.01 29.58
N SER A 127 6.26 1.20 29.27
CA SER A 127 5.57 2.19 28.46
C SER A 127 6.49 2.68 27.34
N LYS A 128 6.06 2.49 26.09
CA LYS A 128 6.78 2.96 24.89
C LYS A 128 5.80 3.52 23.89
N SER A 129 5.94 4.81 23.58
CA SER A 129 5.26 5.45 22.47
C SER A 129 6.11 5.39 21.20
N VAL A 130 5.45 5.25 20.05
CA VAL A 130 6.07 5.33 18.73
C VAL A 130 5.18 6.21 17.86
N PHE A 131 5.74 7.30 17.37
CA PHE A 131 5.08 8.16 16.39
C PHE A 131 5.54 7.75 15.00
N ASN A 132 4.59 7.46 14.10
CA ASN A 132 4.89 7.12 12.71
C ASN A 132 5.15 8.39 11.89
N VAL A 133 6.20 9.15 12.23
CA VAL A 133 6.65 10.29 11.46
C VAL A 133 7.39 9.75 10.24
N LYS A 134 6.75 9.85 9.07
CA LYS A 134 7.35 9.38 7.82
C LYS A 134 8.47 10.32 7.38
N PRO A 135 9.59 9.80 6.84
CA PRO A 135 10.61 10.62 6.21
C PRO A 135 10.04 11.32 4.97
N GLU A 136 10.60 12.48 4.60
CA GLU A 136 10.24 13.17 3.36
C GLU A 136 10.50 12.26 2.15
N GLU A 137 9.49 12.09 1.31
CA GLU A 137 9.60 11.33 0.06
C GLU A 137 10.51 12.11 -0.90
N LYS A 138 11.69 11.53 -1.20
CA LYS A 138 12.55 12.03 -2.28
C LYS A 138 11.92 11.67 -3.62
N GLU A 139 12.00 12.57 -4.59
CA GLU A 139 11.55 12.29 -5.95
C GLU A 139 12.31 11.07 -6.53
N GLU A 140 11.57 10.01 -6.88
CA GLU A 140 12.12 8.81 -7.51
C GLU A 140 12.64 9.15 -8.92
N THR A 141 13.78 8.57 -9.30
CA THR A 141 14.34 8.75 -10.66
C THR A 141 13.50 8.01 -11.70
N GLU A 142 13.48 8.46 -12.95
CA GLU A 142 12.69 7.80 -14.03
C GLU A 142 13.03 6.31 -14.20
N GLU A 143 14.30 5.93 -14.06
CA GLU A 143 14.72 4.52 -14.12
C GLU A 143 14.12 3.68 -12.97
N GLN A 144 13.95 4.28 -11.79
CA GLN A 144 13.32 3.62 -10.65
C GLN A 144 11.82 3.44 -10.87
N LYS A 145 11.16 4.46 -11.42
CA LYS A 145 9.74 4.39 -11.80
C LYS A 145 9.49 3.30 -12.84
N GLU A 146 10.38 3.15 -13.84
CA GLU A 146 10.23 2.10 -14.85
C GLU A 146 10.40 0.69 -14.26
N LYS A 147 11.41 0.48 -13.42
CA LYS A 147 11.62 -0.82 -12.73
C LYS A 147 10.45 -1.16 -11.81
N LYS A 148 9.97 -0.17 -11.06
CA LYS A 148 8.78 -0.29 -10.21
C LYS A 148 7.54 -0.62 -11.06
N HIS A 149 7.35 0.04 -12.20
CA HIS A 149 6.25 -0.23 -13.10
C HIS A 149 6.27 -1.68 -13.62
N LYS A 150 7.41 -2.15 -14.13
CA LYS A 150 7.55 -3.54 -14.62
C LYS A 150 7.23 -4.56 -13.54
N THR A 151 7.89 -4.46 -12.39
CA THR A 151 7.70 -5.40 -11.28
C THR A 151 6.29 -5.33 -10.66
N PHE A 152 5.69 -4.13 -10.59
CA PHE A 152 4.33 -3.93 -10.10
C PHE A 152 3.30 -4.57 -11.03
N VAL A 153 3.42 -4.30 -12.33
CA VAL A 153 2.53 -4.86 -13.35
C VAL A 153 2.63 -6.38 -13.36
N GLU A 154 3.83 -6.95 -13.38
CA GLU A 154 4.03 -8.42 -13.34
C GLU A 154 3.37 -9.07 -12.11
N ARG A 155 3.47 -8.41 -10.95
CA ARG A 155 2.91 -8.95 -9.70
C ARG A 155 1.40 -8.83 -9.62
N TYR A 156 0.83 -7.72 -10.10
CA TYR A 156 -0.58 -7.38 -9.89
C TYR A 156 -1.42 -7.39 -11.17
N GLU A 157 -0.88 -7.87 -12.29
CA GLU A 157 -1.53 -7.90 -13.60
C GLU A 157 -2.99 -8.40 -13.54
N LYS A 158 -3.20 -9.54 -12.89
CA LYS A 158 -4.53 -10.15 -12.76
C LYS A 158 -5.50 -9.28 -11.97
N GLN A 159 -5.01 -8.59 -10.95
CA GLN A 159 -5.82 -7.71 -10.13
C GLN A 159 -6.17 -6.42 -10.87
N ILE A 160 -5.20 -5.86 -11.61
CA ILE A 160 -5.41 -4.69 -12.48
C ILE A 160 -6.46 -5.02 -13.55
N LYS A 161 -6.32 -6.17 -14.23
CA LYS A 161 -7.30 -6.64 -15.21
C LYS A 161 -8.68 -6.85 -14.58
N HIS A 162 -8.76 -7.43 -13.39
CA HIS A 162 -10.02 -7.59 -12.68
C HIS A 162 -10.70 -6.25 -12.40
N PHE A 163 -9.95 -5.27 -11.88
CA PHE A 163 -10.47 -3.91 -11.69
C PHE A 163 -10.96 -3.32 -13.02
N GLY A 164 -10.21 -3.45 -14.11
CA GLY A 164 -10.58 -2.97 -15.43
C GLY A 164 -11.88 -3.58 -15.99
N MET A 165 -12.27 -4.76 -15.53
CA MET A 165 -13.52 -5.42 -15.95
C MET A 165 -14.74 -5.03 -15.10
N LEU A 166 -14.56 -4.31 -13.99
CA LEU A 166 -15.68 -3.85 -13.16
C LEU A 166 -16.46 -2.70 -13.82
N ARG A 167 -17.70 -2.49 -13.41
CA ARG A 167 -18.53 -1.34 -13.86
C ARG A 167 -19.16 -0.58 -12.71
N ARG A 168 -19.80 -1.30 -11.80
CA ARG A 168 -20.59 -0.70 -10.72
C ARG A 168 -19.66 0.03 -9.77
N TRP A 169 -20.07 1.24 -9.37
CA TRP A 169 -19.31 2.09 -8.46
C TRP A 169 -19.02 1.41 -7.11
N ASP A 170 -19.98 0.66 -6.56
CA ASP A 170 -19.81 -0.07 -5.30
C ASP A 170 -18.77 -1.18 -5.42
N ASP A 171 -18.79 -1.92 -6.52
CA ASP A 171 -17.86 -3.03 -6.77
C ASP A 171 -16.44 -2.49 -6.96
N SER A 172 -16.27 -1.45 -7.78
CA SER A 172 -14.97 -0.79 -7.97
C SER A 172 -14.43 -0.20 -6.65
N GLN A 173 -15.27 0.46 -5.85
CA GLN A 173 -14.87 1.03 -4.56
C GLN A 173 -14.49 -0.05 -3.54
N LYS A 174 -15.26 -1.15 -3.48
CA LYS A 174 -14.95 -2.29 -2.61
C LYS A 174 -13.65 -2.96 -3.04
N TYR A 175 -13.48 -3.20 -4.33
CA TYR A 175 -12.29 -3.86 -4.86
C TYR A 175 -11.00 -3.07 -4.59
N LEU A 176 -11.03 -1.73 -4.75
CA LEU A 176 -9.91 -0.86 -4.40
C LEU A 176 -9.72 -0.72 -2.88
N SER A 177 -10.76 -0.94 -2.09
CA SER A 177 -10.63 -1.01 -0.62
C SER A 177 -9.93 -2.29 -0.17
N ASP A 178 -10.21 -3.41 -0.83
CA ASP A 178 -9.56 -4.70 -0.58
C ASP A 178 -8.14 -4.73 -1.16
N ASN A 179 -7.88 -3.94 -2.22
CA ASN A 179 -6.59 -3.83 -2.90
C ASN A 179 -6.09 -2.37 -3.04
N PRO A 180 -5.76 -1.66 -1.94
CA PRO A 180 -5.38 -0.25 -1.99
C PRO A 180 -4.11 0.04 -2.80
N HIS A 181 -3.21 -0.94 -2.92
CA HIS A 181 -1.97 -0.80 -3.68
C HIS A 181 -2.21 -0.58 -5.18
N LEU A 182 -3.38 -0.94 -5.72
CA LEU A 182 -3.77 -0.70 -7.10
C LEU A 182 -4.08 0.77 -7.40
N VAL A 183 -4.31 1.60 -6.38
CA VAL A 183 -4.59 3.02 -6.56
C VAL A 183 -3.26 3.77 -6.74
N CYS A 184 -2.74 3.73 -7.97
CA CYS A 184 -1.47 4.36 -8.35
C CYS A 184 -1.41 4.63 -9.87
N GLU A 185 -0.40 5.40 -10.30
CA GLU A 185 -0.22 5.76 -11.72
C GLU A 185 0.11 4.55 -12.58
N GLU A 186 0.84 3.56 -12.04
CA GLU A 186 1.22 2.34 -12.75
C GLU A 186 0.01 1.54 -13.22
N THR A 187 -1.03 1.44 -12.38
CA THR A 187 -2.30 0.80 -12.74
C THR A 187 -2.99 1.54 -13.88
N ALA A 188 -3.08 2.87 -13.82
CA ALA A 188 -3.68 3.66 -14.88
C ALA A 188 -2.94 3.48 -16.21
N ASN A 189 -1.61 3.54 -16.18
CA ASN A 189 -0.76 3.35 -17.37
C ASN A 189 -0.94 1.98 -18.00
N TYR A 190 -0.98 0.92 -17.18
CA TYR A 190 -1.23 -0.44 -17.67
C TYR A 190 -2.60 -0.56 -18.33
N LEU A 191 -3.66 -0.03 -17.71
CA LEU A 191 -5.02 -0.09 -18.28
C LEU A 191 -5.10 0.67 -19.62
N VAL A 192 -4.39 1.79 -19.78
CA VAL A 192 -4.31 2.52 -21.06
C VAL A 192 -3.69 1.65 -22.15
N ILE A 193 -2.57 0.98 -21.86
CA ILE A 193 -1.90 0.08 -22.82
C ILE A 193 -2.83 -1.08 -23.16
N TRP A 194 -3.47 -1.67 -22.14
CA TRP A 194 -4.40 -2.77 -22.34
C TRP A 194 -5.60 -2.38 -23.21
N CYS A 195 -6.13 -1.16 -23.08
CA CYS A 195 -7.17 -0.65 -23.99
C CYS A 195 -6.68 -0.61 -25.45
N ILE A 196 -5.43 -0.21 -25.70
CA ILE A 196 -4.87 -0.15 -27.07
C ILE A 196 -4.70 -1.58 -27.62
N ASP A 197 -4.17 -2.49 -26.81
CA ASP A 197 -4.00 -3.89 -27.22
C ASP A 197 -5.35 -4.54 -27.55
N LEU A 198 -6.38 -4.32 -26.72
CA LEU A 198 -7.73 -4.81 -26.97
C LEU A 198 -8.35 -4.26 -28.26
N GLU A 199 -8.09 -2.99 -28.57
CA GLU A 199 -8.58 -2.37 -29.82
C GLU A 199 -7.86 -2.93 -31.05
N VAL A 200 -6.57 -3.19 -30.96
CA VAL A 200 -5.79 -3.87 -32.01
C VAL A 200 -6.24 -5.32 -32.20
N GLU A 201 -6.64 -6.01 -31.12
CA GLU A 201 -7.21 -7.36 -31.13
C GLU A 201 -8.71 -7.40 -31.53
N GLU A 202 -9.29 -6.28 -31.99
CA GLU A 202 -10.72 -6.15 -32.37
C GLU A 202 -11.73 -6.43 -31.24
N LYS A 203 -11.30 -6.39 -29.97
CA LYS A 203 -12.14 -6.60 -28.78
C LYS A 203 -12.77 -5.30 -28.29
N HIS A 204 -13.48 -4.60 -29.17
CA HIS A 204 -14.02 -3.26 -28.92
C HIS A 204 -14.91 -3.15 -27.67
N ALA A 205 -15.81 -4.12 -27.44
CA ALA A 205 -16.71 -4.10 -26.29
C ALA A 205 -15.95 -4.17 -24.95
N LEU A 206 -14.87 -4.97 -24.90
CA LEU A 206 -14.04 -5.07 -23.70
C LEU A 206 -13.16 -3.82 -23.54
N MET A 207 -12.65 -3.25 -24.64
CA MET A 207 -11.91 -1.98 -24.63
C MET A 207 -12.75 -0.87 -24.00
N GLU A 208 -14.03 -0.74 -24.36
CA GLU A 208 -14.90 0.31 -23.79
C GLU A 208 -15.15 0.13 -22.29
N GLN A 209 -15.27 -1.12 -21.85
CA GLN A 209 -15.41 -1.45 -20.43
C GLN A 209 -14.15 -1.08 -19.65
N VAL A 210 -12.98 -1.47 -20.16
CA VAL A 210 -11.69 -1.16 -19.53
C VAL A 210 -11.43 0.34 -19.56
N ALA A 211 -11.75 1.03 -20.66
CA ALA A 211 -11.62 2.47 -20.79
C ALA A 211 -12.38 3.22 -19.70
N HIS A 212 -13.58 2.78 -19.33
CA HIS A 212 -14.30 3.37 -18.21
C HIS A 212 -13.50 3.30 -16.91
N GLN A 213 -12.99 2.12 -16.54
CA GLN A 213 -12.20 1.96 -15.31
C GLN A 213 -10.85 2.67 -15.37
N THR A 214 -10.27 2.83 -16.56
CA THR A 214 -9.08 3.67 -16.77
C THR A 214 -9.35 5.12 -16.38
N ILE A 215 -10.47 5.69 -16.83
CA ILE A 215 -10.86 7.06 -16.50
C ILE A 215 -11.20 7.21 -15.02
N VAL A 216 -11.84 6.20 -14.41
CA VAL A 216 -12.05 6.14 -12.96
C VAL A 216 -10.72 6.27 -12.20
N MET A 217 -9.71 5.49 -12.58
CA MET A 217 -8.40 5.58 -11.95
C MET A 217 -7.74 6.94 -12.18
N GLN A 218 -7.82 7.50 -13.40
CA GLN A 218 -7.27 8.81 -13.71
C GLN A 218 -7.92 9.93 -12.89
N PHE A 219 -9.24 9.92 -12.73
CA PHE A 219 -9.95 10.91 -11.92
C PHE A 219 -9.62 10.78 -10.42
N ILE A 220 -9.40 9.55 -9.93
CA ILE A 220 -8.90 9.34 -8.56
C ILE A 220 -7.52 9.99 -8.38
N LEU A 221 -6.60 9.76 -9.33
CA LEU A 221 -5.25 10.33 -9.30
C LEU A 221 -5.26 11.85 -9.46
N GLU A 222 -6.15 12.39 -10.30
CA GLU A 222 -6.32 13.83 -10.49
C GLU A 222 -6.86 14.49 -9.21
N LEU A 223 -7.90 13.91 -8.60
CA LEU A 223 -8.44 14.37 -7.32
C LEU A 223 -7.36 14.39 -6.23
N ALA A 224 -6.52 13.34 -6.19
CA ALA A 224 -5.41 13.24 -5.25
C ALA A 224 -4.38 14.35 -5.45
N LYS A 225 -4.02 14.63 -6.71
CA LYS A 225 -3.11 15.73 -7.09
C LYS A 225 -3.69 17.09 -6.70
N SER A 226 -4.98 17.34 -6.97
CA SER A 226 -5.66 18.59 -6.58
C SER A 226 -5.69 18.79 -5.06
N LEU A 227 -5.90 17.71 -4.29
CA LEU A 227 -5.95 17.73 -2.83
C LEU A 227 -4.57 17.65 -2.17
N LYS A 228 -3.50 17.38 -2.94
CA LYS A 228 -2.13 17.14 -2.44
C LYS A 228 -2.06 16.05 -1.37
N VAL A 229 -2.80 14.96 -1.59
CA VAL A 229 -2.83 13.78 -0.72
C VAL A 229 -2.51 12.53 -1.50
N ASP A 230 -2.08 11.48 -0.81
CA ASP A 230 -1.90 10.16 -1.44
C ASP A 230 -3.24 9.66 -2.02
N PRO A 231 -3.28 9.21 -3.29
CA PRO A 231 -4.49 8.69 -3.93
C PRO A 231 -5.20 7.60 -3.13
N ARG A 232 -4.45 6.76 -2.42
CA ARG A 232 -4.95 5.67 -1.57
C ARG A 232 -5.73 6.18 -0.37
N ALA A 233 -5.47 7.42 0.06
CA ALA A 233 -6.19 8.05 1.16
C ALA A 233 -7.51 8.69 0.70
N CYS A 234 -7.63 9.08 -0.58
CA CYS A 234 -8.78 9.86 -1.07
C CYS A 234 -9.66 9.17 -2.12
N PHE A 235 -9.30 7.99 -2.65
CA PHE A 235 -10.08 7.34 -3.71
C PHE A 235 -11.55 7.11 -3.35
N ARG A 236 -11.87 6.87 -2.07
CA ARG A 236 -13.27 6.72 -1.62
C ARG A 236 -14.08 8.00 -1.80
N GLN A 237 -13.44 9.17 -1.66
CA GLN A 237 -14.10 10.46 -1.86
C GLN A 237 -14.50 10.67 -3.33
N PHE A 238 -13.71 10.17 -4.28
CA PHE A 238 -14.11 10.15 -5.68
C PHE A 238 -15.42 9.37 -5.87
N PHE A 239 -15.52 8.16 -5.31
CA PHE A 239 -16.75 7.36 -5.42
C PHE A 239 -17.94 8.00 -4.70
N THR A 240 -17.73 8.69 -3.58
CA THR A 240 -18.78 9.50 -2.95
C THR A 240 -19.24 10.61 -3.88
N LYS A 241 -18.29 11.38 -4.43
CA LYS A 241 -18.58 12.51 -5.33
C LYS A 241 -19.32 12.07 -6.58
N ILE A 242 -18.88 11.01 -7.26
CA ILE A 242 -19.51 10.57 -8.51
C ILE A 242 -20.92 9.99 -8.31
N LYS A 243 -21.22 9.43 -7.13
CA LYS A 243 -22.56 8.94 -6.78
C LYS A 243 -23.54 10.05 -6.42
N THR A 244 -23.03 11.17 -5.89
CA THR A 244 -23.85 12.33 -5.48
C THR A 244 -23.64 13.53 -6.39
N ALA A 245 -22.99 13.35 -7.54
CA ALA A 245 -22.61 14.41 -8.45
C ALA A 245 -23.81 14.96 -9.20
N ASP A 246 -23.77 16.26 -9.46
CA ASP A 246 -24.72 16.90 -10.38
C ASP A 246 -24.49 16.40 -11.81
N GLN A 247 -25.55 16.49 -12.62
CA GLN A 247 -25.58 16.02 -14.00
C GLN A 247 -24.40 16.57 -14.85
N GLN A 248 -24.00 17.82 -14.63
CA GLN A 248 -22.86 18.44 -15.32
C GLN A 248 -21.53 17.72 -15.07
N TYR A 249 -21.31 17.18 -13.88
CA TYR A 249 -20.08 16.46 -13.56
C TYR A 249 -20.06 15.06 -14.21
N LEU A 250 -21.22 14.40 -14.28
CA LEU A 250 -21.37 13.13 -15.00
C LEU A 250 -21.21 13.30 -16.51
N GLU A 251 -21.70 14.41 -17.06
CA GLU A 251 -21.48 14.79 -18.46
C GLU A 251 -20.00 15.00 -18.75
N GLY A 252 -19.29 15.78 -17.93
CA GLY A 252 -17.84 15.96 -18.07
C GLY A 252 -17.04 14.65 -17.97
N PHE A 253 -17.42 13.74 -17.05
CA PHE A 253 -16.82 12.40 -16.98
C PHE A 253 -17.07 11.58 -18.26
N THR A 254 -18.28 11.68 -18.83
CA THR A 254 -18.65 10.96 -20.04
C THR A 254 -17.94 11.52 -21.27
N GLU A 255 -17.80 12.84 -21.38
CA GLU A 255 -17.04 13.51 -22.44
C GLU A 255 -15.57 13.09 -22.42
N GLU A 256 -14.93 13.07 -21.24
CA GLU A 256 -13.55 12.60 -21.10
C GLU A 256 -13.39 11.12 -21.45
N LEU A 257 -14.38 10.29 -21.10
CA LEU A 257 -14.40 8.89 -21.47
C LEU A 257 -14.47 8.70 -22.98
N GLU A 258 -15.36 9.40 -23.68
CA GLU A 258 -15.47 9.31 -25.13
C GLU A 258 -14.23 9.88 -25.83
N ALA A 259 -13.70 11.01 -25.36
CA ALA A 259 -12.44 11.56 -25.85
C ALA A 259 -11.27 10.57 -25.65
N PHE A 260 -11.24 9.85 -24.54
CA PHE A 260 -10.25 8.80 -24.30
C PHE A 260 -10.41 7.61 -25.24
N LYS A 261 -11.63 7.12 -25.48
CA LYS A 261 -11.91 6.04 -26.45
C LYS A 261 -11.42 6.43 -27.85
N GLU A 262 -11.68 7.65 -28.29
CA GLU A 262 -11.18 8.16 -29.58
C GLU A 262 -9.65 8.20 -29.64
N ARG A 263 -8.98 8.64 -28.56
CA ARG A 263 -7.50 8.58 -28.47
C ARG A 263 -6.96 7.15 -28.51
N VAL A 264 -7.67 6.18 -27.92
CA VAL A 264 -7.29 4.75 -27.99
C VAL A 264 -7.44 4.23 -29.41
N ARG A 265 -8.59 4.47 -30.06
CA ARG A 265 -8.84 4.10 -31.47
C ARG A 265 -7.78 4.68 -32.41
N GLY A 266 -7.44 5.96 -32.24
CA GLY A 266 -6.38 6.62 -33.02
C GLY A 266 -5.01 5.97 -32.83
N ARG A 267 -4.63 5.63 -31.59
CA ARG A 267 -3.35 4.96 -31.29
C ARG A 267 -3.31 3.52 -31.80
N ALA A 268 -4.42 2.79 -31.73
CA ALA A 268 -4.53 1.45 -32.29
C ALA A 268 -4.36 1.47 -33.83
N ARG A 269 -5.03 2.40 -34.52
CA ARG A 269 -4.86 2.60 -35.97
C ARG A 269 -3.41 2.92 -36.33
N ALA A 270 -2.75 3.82 -35.60
CA ALA A 270 -1.35 4.15 -35.84
C ALA A 270 -0.41 2.94 -35.64
N ARG A 271 -0.71 2.06 -34.67
CA ARG A 271 0.06 0.83 -34.44
C ARG A 271 -0.14 -0.19 -35.55
N LEU A 272 -1.38 -0.33 -36.06
CA LEU A 272 -1.69 -1.18 -37.21
C LEU A 272 -1.03 -0.65 -38.50
N GLU A 273 -1.11 0.65 -38.77
CA GLU A 273 -0.48 1.29 -39.92
C GLU A 273 1.03 1.11 -39.91
N LYS A 274 1.67 1.23 -38.73
CA LYS A 274 3.09 0.96 -38.58
C LYS A 274 3.44 -0.50 -38.91
N ALA A 275 2.68 -1.46 -38.38
CA ALA A 275 2.90 -2.87 -38.66
C ALA A 275 2.68 -3.22 -40.15
N LEU A 276 1.68 -2.61 -40.79
CA LEU A 276 1.42 -2.75 -42.22
C LEU A 276 2.58 -2.19 -43.04
N ARG A 277 3.09 -1.00 -42.69
CA ARG A 277 4.24 -0.39 -43.38
C ARG A 277 5.51 -1.22 -43.25
N GLU A 278 5.79 -1.76 -42.06
CA GLU A 278 6.92 -2.67 -41.83
C GLU A 278 6.79 -3.93 -42.70
N TYR A 279 5.58 -4.51 -42.78
CA TYR A 279 5.29 -5.64 -43.66
C TYR A 279 5.45 -5.30 -45.16
N GLU A 280 4.95 -4.15 -45.60
CA GLU A 280 5.11 -3.66 -46.97
C GLU A 280 6.58 -3.41 -47.32
N GLU A 281 7.37 -2.91 -46.37
CA GLU A 281 8.81 -2.71 -46.53
C GLU A 281 9.57 -4.04 -46.59
N GLU A 282 9.20 -5.03 -45.78
CA GLU A 282 9.75 -6.39 -45.85
C GLU A 282 9.43 -7.07 -47.18
N GLU A 283 8.18 -7.01 -47.64
CA GLU A 283 7.78 -7.50 -48.96
C GLU A 283 8.47 -6.71 -50.08
N ARG A 284 8.68 -5.40 -49.88
CA ARG A 284 9.48 -4.57 -50.80
C ARG A 284 10.92 -5.01 -50.85
N GLN A 285 11.52 -5.40 -49.73
CA GLN A 285 12.89 -5.94 -49.72
C GLN A 285 12.98 -7.29 -50.42
N LYS A 286 12.01 -8.19 -50.23
CA LYS A 286 11.98 -9.51 -50.89
C LYS A 286 11.83 -9.41 -52.41
N ARG A 287 11.16 -8.37 -52.92
CA ARG A 287 10.94 -8.14 -54.37
C ARG A 287 12.03 -7.30 -55.05
N LEU A 288 13.06 -6.84 -54.34
CA LEU A 288 14.16 -6.08 -54.96
C LEU A 288 14.93 -6.95 -55.96
N GLY A 289 15.22 -6.37 -57.12
CA GLY A 289 16.06 -6.97 -58.13
C GLY A 289 17.53 -7.07 -57.71
N PRO A 290 18.38 -7.70 -58.54
CA PRO A 290 19.78 -7.97 -58.24
C PRO A 290 20.65 -6.72 -57.96
N GLY A 291 20.20 -5.54 -58.40
CA GLY A 291 20.83 -4.24 -58.13
C GLY A 291 20.13 -3.41 -57.04
N GLY A 292 19.21 -4.00 -56.27
CA GLY A 292 18.53 -3.32 -55.15
C GLY A 292 17.43 -2.35 -55.58
N LEU A 293 16.97 -2.41 -56.83
CA LEU A 293 15.85 -1.62 -57.34
C LEU A 293 14.57 -2.45 -57.37
N ASP A 294 13.44 -1.83 -57.02
CA ASP A 294 12.13 -2.46 -57.09
C ASP A 294 11.64 -2.52 -58.55
N PRO A 295 11.30 -3.71 -59.10
CA PRO A 295 10.75 -3.84 -60.45
C PRO A 295 9.53 -2.97 -60.71
N VAL A 296 8.65 -2.78 -59.72
CA VAL A 296 7.40 -2.00 -59.88
C VAL A 296 7.73 -0.52 -59.97
N ASP A 297 8.56 -0.01 -59.06
CA ASP A 297 8.97 1.41 -59.05
C ASP A 297 9.75 1.78 -60.33
N VAL A 298 10.60 0.86 -60.81
CA VAL A 298 11.32 1.09 -62.07
C VAL A 298 10.34 1.12 -63.23
N TYR A 299 9.41 0.17 -63.34
CA TYR A 299 8.42 0.11 -64.41
C TYR A 299 7.57 1.40 -64.51
N GLU A 300 7.03 1.87 -63.38
CA GLU A 300 6.21 3.10 -63.34
C GLU A 300 7.00 4.36 -63.72
N SER A 301 8.30 4.37 -63.45
CA SER A 301 9.19 5.50 -63.79
C SER A 301 9.74 5.46 -65.22
N LEU A 302 9.46 4.42 -66.00
CA LEU A 302 9.89 4.32 -67.40
C LEU A 302 9.03 5.23 -68.30
N PRO A 303 9.58 5.76 -69.40
CA PRO A 303 8.80 6.40 -70.45
C PRO A 303 7.68 5.49 -70.97
N PRO A 304 6.50 6.04 -71.34
CA PRO A 304 5.35 5.26 -71.79
C PRO A 304 5.65 4.42 -73.05
N GLU A 305 6.62 4.81 -73.87
CA GLU A 305 7.10 4.03 -75.01
C GLU A 305 7.83 2.75 -74.56
N LEU A 306 8.64 2.82 -73.50
CA LEU A 306 9.32 1.65 -72.93
C LEU A 306 8.35 0.77 -72.14
N GLN A 307 7.42 1.35 -71.38
CA GLN A 307 6.37 0.61 -70.68
C GLN A 307 5.58 -0.28 -71.66
N LYS A 308 5.14 0.28 -72.80
CA LYS A 308 4.46 -0.46 -73.87
C LYS A 308 5.30 -1.60 -74.45
N CYS A 309 6.62 -1.43 -74.54
CA CYS A 309 7.51 -2.50 -75.01
C CYS A 309 7.53 -3.70 -74.06
N PHE A 310 7.50 -3.44 -72.74
CA PHE A 310 7.41 -4.48 -71.72
C PHE A 310 6.00 -5.10 -71.61
N ASP A 311 4.93 -4.30 -71.80
CA ASP A 311 3.54 -4.80 -71.84
C ASP A 311 3.31 -5.78 -73.00
N VAL A 312 3.81 -5.43 -74.19
CA VAL A 312 3.65 -6.23 -75.42
C VAL A 312 4.70 -7.36 -75.51
N LYS A 313 5.69 -7.36 -74.60
CA LYS A 313 6.81 -8.31 -74.56
C LYS A 313 7.57 -8.42 -75.88
N ASP A 314 7.72 -7.29 -76.58
CA ASP A 314 8.38 -7.22 -77.89
C ASP A 314 9.81 -6.67 -77.74
N VAL A 315 10.79 -7.58 -77.83
CA VAL A 315 12.23 -7.28 -77.76
C VAL A 315 12.67 -6.40 -78.92
N GLN A 316 12.05 -6.52 -80.09
CA GLN A 316 12.39 -5.76 -81.29
C GLN A 316 11.89 -4.30 -81.15
N MET A 317 10.67 -4.12 -80.65
CA MET A 317 10.16 -2.78 -80.33
C MET A 317 10.98 -2.08 -79.24
N LEU A 318 11.50 -2.82 -78.25
CA LEU A 318 12.37 -2.25 -77.23
C LEU A 318 13.70 -1.76 -77.85
N GLN A 319 14.32 -2.56 -78.72
CA GLN A 319 15.57 -2.18 -79.41
C GLN A 319 15.36 -0.98 -80.34
N ASP A 320 14.25 -0.91 -81.05
CA ASP A 320 13.91 0.21 -81.93
C ASP A 320 13.63 1.49 -81.15
N THR A 321 12.97 1.37 -80.00
CA THR A 321 12.68 2.51 -79.10
C THR A 321 13.95 3.05 -78.46
N ILE A 322 14.84 2.16 -78.03
CA ILE A 322 16.17 2.50 -77.48
C ILE A 322 17.05 3.17 -78.53
N SER A 323 17.00 2.72 -79.78
CA SER A 323 17.80 3.28 -80.87
C SER A 323 17.34 4.69 -81.29
N LYS A 324 16.10 5.06 -80.94
CA LYS A 324 15.51 6.39 -81.22
C LYS A 324 15.68 7.39 -80.06
N MET A 325 16.03 6.92 -78.87
CA MET A 325 16.26 7.74 -77.69
C MET A 325 17.70 8.26 -77.64
N ASP A 326 17.95 9.28 -76.83
CA ASP A 326 19.32 9.75 -76.58
C ASP A 326 20.15 8.61 -75.95
N PRO A 327 21.39 8.37 -76.41
CA PRO A 327 22.23 7.27 -75.90
C PRO A 327 22.47 7.30 -74.38
N THR A 328 22.43 8.48 -73.75
CA THR A 328 22.62 8.63 -72.31
C THR A 328 21.37 8.25 -71.52
N GLU A 329 20.19 8.64 -72.00
CA GLU A 329 18.89 8.29 -71.41
C GLU A 329 18.57 6.79 -71.59
N ALA A 330 18.84 6.25 -72.77
CA ALA A 330 18.69 4.84 -73.07
C ALA A 330 19.53 3.96 -72.13
N LYS A 331 20.79 4.33 -71.90
CA LYS A 331 21.68 3.61 -70.97
C LYS A 331 21.19 3.72 -69.53
N TYR A 332 20.69 4.89 -69.13
CA TYR A 332 20.14 5.12 -67.80
C TYR A 332 18.92 4.24 -67.50
N HIS A 333 17.93 4.19 -68.40
CA HIS A 333 16.74 3.37 -68.21
C HIS A 333 17.02 1.87 -68.35
N MET A 334 17.88 1.46 -69.29
CA MET A 334 18.24 0.05 -69.47
C MET A 334 19.01 -0.52 -68.29
N GLN A 335 19.97 0.23 -67.74
CA GLN A 335 20.70 -0.19 -66.54
C GLN A 335 19.75 -0.41 -65.36
N ARG A 336 18.77 0.49 -65.17
CA ARG A 336 17.75 0.36 -64.13
C ARG A 336 16.83 -0.84 -64.34
N CYS A 337 16.49 -1.18 -65.58
CA CYS A 337 15.72 -2.38 -65.90
C CYS A 337 16.49 -3.67 -65.59
N ILE A 338 17.82 -3.66 -65.72
CA ILE A 338 18.68 -4.79 -65.36
C ILE A 338 18.81 -4.91 -63.84
N ASP A 339 19.07 -3.78 -63.18
CA ASP A 339 19.26 -3.70 -61.73
C ASP A 339 17.96 -4.01 -60.95
N SER A 340 16.79 -3.75 -61.54
CA SER A 340 15.50 -4.17 -60.98
C SER A 340 15.06 -5.58 -61.40
N GLY A 341 15.78 -6.24 -62.30
CA GLY A 341 15.43 -7.57 -62.79
C GLY A 341 14.29 -7.61 -63.83
N LEU A 342 13.79 -6.45 -64.28
CA LEU A 342 12.82 -6.34 -65.40
C LEU A 342 13.39 -6.84 -66.73
N TRP A 343 14.71 -6.75 -66.93
CA TRP A 343 15.40 -7.19 -68.12
C TRP A 343 16.68 -7.95 -67.77
N VAL A 344 16.80 -9.20 -68.20
CA VAL A 344 18.02 -9.99 -68.01
C VAL A 344 18.83 -9.94 -69.31
N PRO A 345 20.03 -9.32 -69.34
CA PRO A 345 20.85 -9.28 -70.55
C PRO A 345 21.27 -10.68 -70.98
N ASN A 346 20.67 -11.18 -72.07
CA ASN A 346 20.97 -12.42 -72.79
C ASN A 346 21.90 -13.42 -72.07
N ALA A 347 21.28 -14.34 -71.32
CA ALA A 347 21.85 -15.66 -71.08
C ALA A 347 22.00 -16.35 -72.44
N LYS A 348 23.24 -16.53 -72.91
CA LYS A 348 23.51 -17.39 -74.07
C LYS A 348 23.17 -18.84 -73.68
N GLY A 349 22.04 -19.33 -74.18
CA GLY A 349 21.70 -20.75 -74.45
C GLY A 349 21.99 -21.77 -73.35
N GLY A 350 20.93 -22.31 -72.75
CA GLY A 350 21.01 -23.54 -71.97
C GLY A 350 19.63 -24.11 -71.68
N ASP A 351 19.20 -25.06 -72.50
CA ASP A 351 18.08 -25.95 -72.20
C ASP A 351 18.39 -26.81 -70.96
N GLY A 352 17.42 -26.87 -70.03
CA GLY A 352 17.08 -28.03 -69.20
C GLY A 352 17.91 -28.35 -67.96
N ALA A 353 17.31 -28.16 -66.77
CA ALA A 353 17.23 -29.22 -65.74
C ALA A 353 16.22 -28.84 -64.63
N ASP A 354 15.16 -29.65 -64.58
CA ASP A 354 14.28 -29.88 -63.44
C ASP A 354 15.07 -30.28 -62.17
N LYS A 355 14.65 -29.75 -61.02
CA LYS A 355 14.68 -30.28 -59.63
C LYS A 355 14.46 -29.11 -58.64
N GLY A 356 13.48 -29.11 -57.76
CA GLY A 356 12.49 -30.12 -57.43
C GLY A 356 11.39 -29.55 -56.55
N ALA A 357 10.31 -30.29 -56.48
CA ALA A 357 9.19 -30.09 -55.59
C ALA A 357 9.62 -29.96 -54.12
N GLY A 358 8.97 -29.05 -53.41
CA GLY A 358 9.05 -28.84 -51.97
C GLY A 358 7.75 -28.23 -51.47
N GLU A 359 6.72 -29.08 -51.44
CA GLU A 359 5.55 -29.09 -50.57
C GLU A 359 5.22 -27.83 -49.74
N ALA A 360 4.05 -27.27 -50.03
CA ALA A 360 3.27 -26.51 -49.06
C ALA A 360 2.78 -27.46 -47.96
N VAL A 361 3.10 -27.15 -46.71
CA VAL A 361 2.39 -27.68 -45.54
C VAL A 361 1.61 -26.50 -44.95
N TYR A 362 0.29 -26.63 -45.01
CA TYR A 362 -0.62 -25.97 -44.08
C TYR A 362 -0.52 -26.70 -42.74
N GLU A 363 -0.07 -26.00 -41.71
CA GLU A 363 -0.70 -25.91 -40.38
C GLU A 363 -0.30 -24.62 -39.69
#